data_AF-A0A151SCM6-F1
#
_entry.id   AF-A0A151SCM6-F1
#
_cell.length_a   1.000
_cell.length_b   1.000
_cell.length_c   1.000
_cell.angle_alpha   90.00
_cell.angle_beta   90.00
_cell.angle_gamma   90.00
#
_symmetry.space_group_name_H-M   'P 1'
#
loop_
_entity.id
_entity.type
_entity.pdbx_description
1 polymer ?
#
loop_
_entity_poly.entity_id
_entity_poly.type
_entity_poly.pdbx_seq_one_letter_code
_entity_poly.pdbx_strand_id
1 'polypeptide(L)'
;MIRCETDHSVFFRRSSTHKFIYLVVYVDDIVITGDDQEGIKALKQHLFNHFQTKDLGPLRYFLGIEVAQSKSGIAISQRKYAHSRRDRTYSCSNP
;
A
#
# COMPACT_ATOMS: atom_id res chain seq x y z
N MET A 1 -17.91 -0.22 1.71
CA MET A 1 -16.73 -0.81 1.05
C MET A 1 -17.18 -2.13 0.45
N ILE A 2 -16.87 -2.40 -0.81
CA ILE A 2 -17.11 -3.70 -1.46
C ILE A 2 -15.77 -4.43 -1.47
N ARG A 3 -15.75 -5.71 -1.09
CA ARG A 3 -14.52 -6.52 -1.14
C ARG A 3 -14.31 -7.03 -2.55
N CYS A 4 -13.06 -7.05 -3.01
CA CYS A 4 -12.71 -7.70 -4.26
C CYS A 4 -12.94 -9.22 -4.16
N GLU A 5 -13.47 -9.82 -5.22
CA GLU A 5 -13.75 -11.26 -5.25
C GLU A 5 -12.47 -12.09 -5.37
N THR A 6 -11.49 -11.60 -6.13
CA THR A 6 -10.22 -12.29 -6.39
C THR A 6 -9.18 -12.07 -5.30
N ASP A 7 -9.21 -10.93 -4.62
CA ASP A 7 -8.30 -10.63 -3.52
C ASP A 7 -9.05 -10.18 -2.26
N HIS A 8 -8.95 -11.01 -1.24
CA HIS A 8 -9.63 -10.84 0.05
C HIS A 8 -9.07 -9.70 0.90
N SER A 9 -7.88 -9.20 0.57
CA SER A 9 -7.21 -8.07 1.21
C SER A 9 -7.61 -6.72 0.60
N VAL A 10 -8.24 -6.73 -0.57
CA VAL A 10 -8.56 -5.52 -1.33
C VAL A 10 -10.04 -5.17 -1.18
N PHE A 11 -10.29 -3.94 -0.77
CA PHE A 11 -11.60 -3.33 -0.69
C PHE A 11 -11.64 -2.10 -1.59
N PHE A 12 -12.77 -1.84 -2.21
CA PHE A 12 -12.97 -0.63 -2.98
C PHE A 12 -14.34 -0.02 -2.72
N ARG A 13 -14.44 1.29 -2.93
CA ARG A 13 -15.68 2.04 -2.89
C ARG A 13 -15.73 2.91 -4.13
N ARG A 14 -16.85 2.85 -4.85
CA ARG A 14 -17.19 3.85 -5.87
C ARG A 14 -18.09 4.90 -5.23
N SER A 15 -17.69 6.16 -5.30
CA SER A 15 -18.49 7.31 -4.92
C SER A 15 -19.57 7.59 -5.97
N SER A 16 -20.62 8.31 -5.59
CA SER A 16 -21.69 8.73 -6.51
C SER A 16 -21.15 9.56 -7.68
N THR A 17 -20.10 10.34 -7.43
CA THR A 17 -19.42 11.18 -8.42
C THR A 17 -18.39 10.43 -9.28
N HIS A 18 -18.51 9.10 -9.43
CA HIS A 18 -17.58 8.25 -10.20
C HIS A 18 -16.13 8.23 -9.70
N LYS A 19 -15.89 8.73 -8.49
CA LYS A 19 -14.59 8.62 -7.84
C LYS A 19 -14.41 7.24 -7.21
N PHE A 20 -13.20 6.72 -7.18
CA PHE A 20 -12.81 5.43 -6.62
C PHE A 20 -11.86 5.58 -5.45
N ILE A 21 -12.15 4.82 -4.39
CA ILE A 21 -11.25 4.62 -3.25
C ILE A 21 -10.95 3.14 -3.17
N TYR A 22 -9.69 2.81 -3.06
CA TYR A 22 -9.17 1.47 -2.81
C TYR A 22 -8.50 1.44 -1.44
N LEU A 23 -8.75 0.36 -0.71
CA LEU A 23 -8.23 0.08 0.61
C LEU A 23 -7.65 -1.34 0.55
N VAL A 24 -6.35 -1.47 0.74
CA VAL A 24 -5.65 -2.75 0.82
C VAL A 24 -5.22 -2.97 2.26
N VAL A 25 -5.62 -4.10 2.83
CA VAL A 25 -5.34 -4.45 4.23
C VAL A 25 -4.40 -5.65 4.25
N TYR A 26 -3.17 -5.45 4.72
CA TYR A 26 -2.17 -6.50 4.84
C TYR A 26 -1.66 -6.60 6.27
N VAL A 27 -2.15 -7.58 7.03
CA VAL A 27 -1.76 -7.84 8.43
C VAL A 27 -1.80 -6.55 9.29
N ASP A 28 -0.64 -5.92 9.52
CA ASP A 28 -0.49 -4.70 10.34
C ASP A 28 -0.51 -3.39 9.52
N ASP A 29 -0.39 -3.48 8.19
CA ASP A 29 -0.31 -2.34 7.28
C ASP A 29 -1.62 -2.14 6.50
N ILE A 30 -2.08 -0.89 6.44
CA ILE A 30 -3.24 -0.50 5.66
C ILE A 30 -2.81 0.53 4.61
N VAL A 31 -3.07 0.23 3.34
CA VAL A 31 -2.81 1.13 2.22
C VAL A 31 -4.11 1.67 1.68
N ILE A 32 -4.20 2.99 1.53
CA ILE A 32 -5.36 3.68 0.96
C ILE A 32 -4.90 4.42 -0.29
N THR A 33 -5.61 4.23 -1.40
CA THR A 33 -5.36 4.94 -2.66
C THR A 33 -6.68 5.29 -3.34
N GLY A 34 -6.69 6.30 -4.20
CA GLY A 34 -7.91 6.75 -4.87
C GLY A 34 -7.83 8.20 -5.34
N ASP A 35 -8.84 8.60 -6.11
CA ASP A 35 -9.01 9.96 -6.63
C ASP A 35 -9.90 10.84 -5.70
N ASP A 36 -10.68 10.22 -4.81
CA ASP A 36 -11.53 10.91 -3.84
C ASP A 36 -10.75 11.34 -2.59
N GLN A 37 -10.04 12.48 -2.67
CA GLN A 37 -9.24 12.99 -1.54
C GLN A 37 -10.06 13.25 -0.27
N GLU A 38 -11.31 13.71 -0.40
CA GLU A 38 -12.20 13.93 0.75
C GLU A 38 -12.62 12.60 1.37
N GLY A 39 -13.03 11.63 0.54
CA GLY A 39 -13.37 10.29 0.99
C GLY A 39 -12.18 9.56 1.64
N ILE A 40 -10.97 9.74 1.11
CA ILE A 40 -9.73 9.21 1.69
C ILE A 40 -9.49 9.84 3.07
N LYS A 41 -9.64 11.16 3.20
CA LYS A 41 -9.46 11.85 4.49
C LYS A 41 -10.46 11.38 5.53
N ALA A 42 -11.74 11.25 5.16
CA ALA A 42 -12.78 10.73 6.03
C ALA A 42 -12.50 9.28 6.46
N LEU A 43 -12.06 8.43 5.52
CA LEU A 43 -11.69 7.05 5.81
C LEU A 43 -10.48 6.96 6.76
N LYS A 44 -9.44 7.77 6.52
CA LYS A 44 -8.28 7.88 7.41
C LYS A 44 -8.70 8.27 8.83
N GLN A 45 -9.56 9.27 8.99
CA GLN A 45 -10.08 9.67 10.30
C GLN A 45 -10.88 8.56 10.97
N HIS A 46 -11.70 7.85 10.22
CA HIS A 46 -12.48 6.73 10.75
C HIS A 46 -11.57 5.62 11.27
N LEU A 47 -10.51 5.28 10.53
CA LEU A 47 -9.49 4.31 10.96
C LEU A 47 -8.70 4.80 12.17
N PHE A 48 -8.31 6.07 12.21
CA PHE A 48 -7.61 6.66 13.35
C PHE A 48 -8.43 6.63 14.65
N ASN A 49 -9.74 6.79 14.54
CA ASN A 49 -10.64 6.76 15.70
C ASN A 49 -10.93 5.34 16.19
N HIS A 50 -11.01 4.36 15.29
CA HIS A 50 -11.31 2.96 15.64
C HIS A 50 -10.07 2.13 15.97
N PHE A 51 -8.92 2.47 15.40
CA PHE A 51 -7.67 1.75 15.56
C PHE A 51 -6.57 2.74 15.94
N GLN A 52 -5.67 2.37 16.86
CA GLN A 52 -4.43 3.12 17.12
C GLN A 52 -3.50 3.03 15.91
N THR A 53 -3.85 3.77 14.85
CA THR A 53 -3.13 3.78 13.58
C THR A 53 -2.30 5.04 13.47
N LYS A 54 -1.08 4.90 12.97
CA LYS A 54 -0.18 6.03 12.70
C LYS A 54 -0.25 6.36 11.22
N ASP A 55 -0.54 7.62 10.87
CA ASP A 55 -0.40 8.03 9.47
C ASP A 55 1.09 8.10 9.12
N LEU A 56 1.51 7.23 8.21
CA LEU A 56 2.89 7.17 7.69
C LEU A 56 3.10 8.16 6.53
N GLY A 57 2.04 8.86 6.10
CA GLY A 57 2.08 9.80 4.98
C GLY A 57 2.01 9.08 3.63
N PRO A 58 2.64 9.63 2.57
CA PRO A 58 2.67 9.00 1.26
C PRO A 58 3.31 7.62 1.33
N LEU A 59 2.72 6.63 0.64
CA LEU A 59 3.27 5.28 0.56
C LEU A 59 4.69 5.33 -0.03
N ARG A 60 5.69 5.06 0.81
CA ARG A 60 7.11 4.97 0.44
C ARG A 60 7.63 3.54 0.46
N TYR A 61 7.12 2.72 1.36
CA TYR A 61 7.50 1.32 1.51
C TYR A 61 6.27 0.49 1.80
N PHE A 62 6.11 -0.64 1.10
CA PHE A 62 5.06 -1.62 1.36
C PHE A 62 5.59 -3.02 1.00
N LEU A 63 5.54 -4.00 1.90
CA LEU A 63 6.06 -5.37 1.66
C LEU A 63 7.53 -5.45 1.18
N GLY A 64 8.37 -4.49 1.57
CA GLY A 64 9.75 -4.39 1.07
C GLY A 64 9.89 -3.84 -0.35
N ILE A 65 8.79 -3.33 -0.92
CA ILE A 65 8.73 -2.57 -2.16
C ILE A 65 8.86 -1.09 -1.83
N GLU A 66 9.89 -0.44 -2.37
CA GLU A 66 10.03 1.02 -2.40
C GLU A 66 9.11 1.61 -3.46
N VAL A 67 8.34 2.62 -3.09
CA VAL A 67 7.46 3.37 -3.98
C VAL A 67 7.88 4.83 -3.94
N ALA A 68 8.35 5.33 -5.08
CA ALA A 68 8.66 6.73 -5.28
C ALA A 68 7.56 7.36 -6.14
N GLN A 69 6.79 8.26 -5.53
CA GLN A 69 5.71 8.96 -6.20
C GLN A 69 6.18 10.35 -6.62
N SER A 70 6.00 10.69 -7.89
CA SER A 70 6.32 12.00 -8.46
C SER A 70 5.13 12.54 -9.25
N LYS A 71 5.15 13.83 -9.61
CA LYS A 71 4.09 14.43 -10.44
C LYS A 71 4.00 13.79 -11.84
N SER A 72 5.09 13.20 -12.33
CA SER A 72 5.15 12.56 -13.64
C SER A 72 4.81 11.07 -13.61
N GLY A 73 4.64 10.46 -12.42
CA GLY A 73 4.29 9.05 -12.30
C GLY A 73 4.81 8.40 -11.02
N ILE A 74 4.63 7.08 -10.97
CA ILE A 74 4.97 6.23 -9.83
C ILE A 74 6.10 5.27 -10.26
N ALA A 75 7.22 5.32 -9.55
CA ALA A 75 8.31 4.37 -9.69
C ALA A 75 8.27 3.36 -8.54
N ILE A 76 8.40 2.08 -8.86
CA ILE A 76 8.31 0.97 -7.90
C ILE A 76 9.63 0.20 -7.97
N SER A 77 10.25 -0.07 -6.83
CA SER A 77 11.54 -0.76 -6.73
C SER A 77 11.53 -1.84 -5.64
N GLN A 78 11.95 -3.04 -5.99
CA GLN A 78 12.13 -4.15 -5.03
C GLN A 78 13.61 -4.45 -4.76
N ARG A 79 14.48 -3.43 -4.88
CA ARG A 79 15.94 -3.61 -4.79
C ARG A 79 16.37 -4.37 -3.53
N LYS A 80 15.71 -4.14 -2.38
CA LYS A 80 15.97 -4.90 -1.14
C LYS A 80 15.68 -6.40 -1.26
N TYR A 81 14.60 -6.78 -1.94
CA TYR A 81 14.26 -8.20 -2.16
C TYR A 81 15.22 -8.87 -3.17
N ALA A 82 15.59 -8.15 -4.23
CA ALA A 82 16.56 -8.64 -5.21
C ALA A 82 17.98 -8.78 -4.62
N HIS A 83 18.36 -7.89 -3.71
CA HIS A 83 19.67 -7.94 -3.06
C HIS A 83 19.72 -9.05 -1.99
N SER A 84 18.65 -9.25 -1.21
CA SER A 84 18.62 -10.33 -0.21
C SER A 84 18.70 -11.72 -0.84
N ARG A 85 18.15 -11.92 -2.05
CA ARG A 85 18.37 -13.16 -2.81
C ARG A 85 19.81 -13.31 -3.27
N ARG A 86 20.48 -12.23 -3.69
CA ARG A 86 21.89 -12.30 -4.10
C ARG A 86 22.80 -12.64 -2.94
N ASP A 87 22.64 -11.98 -1.78
CA ASP A 87 23.47 -12.26 -0.61
C ASP A 87 23.32 -13.71 -0.12
N ARG A 88 22.10 -14.29 -0.17
CA ARG A 88 21.90 -15.71 0.13
C ARG A 88 22.61 -16.65 -0.84
N THR A 89 22.67 -16.30 -2.13
CA THR A 89 23.37 -17.13 -3.11
C THR A 89 24.89 -17.02 -2.95
N TYR A 90 25.43 -15.83 -2.61
CA TYR A 90 26.86 -15.66 -2.30
C TYR A 90 27.28 -16.33 -0.99
N SER A 91 26.40 -16.39 0.02
CA SER A 91 26.68 -17.13 1.27
C SER A 91 26.62 -18.66 1.12
N CYS A 92 25.98 -19.17 0.06
CA CYS A 92 25.94 -20.61 -0.24
C CYS A 92 26.95 -21.04 -1.31
N SER A 93 27.67 -20.11 -1.95
CA SER A 93 28.66 -20.40 -3.01
C SER A 93 30.12 -20.24 -2.58
N ASN A 94 30.38 -19.80 -1.34
CA ASN A 94 31.71 -19.85 -0.73
C ASN A 94 31.68 -20.77 0.51
N PRO A 95 32.09 -22.06 0.38
CA PRO A 95 32.54 -22.86 1.51
C PRO A 95 33.85 -22.36 2.11
#